data_AF-A0A354M6M2-F1
#
_entry.id   AF-A0A354M6M2-F1
#
_cell.length_a   1.000
_cell.length_b   1.000
_cell.length_c   1.000
_cell.angle_alpha   90.00
_cell.angle_beta   90.00
_cell.angle_gamma   90.00
#
_symmetry.space_group_name_H-M   'P 1'
#
loop_
_entity.id
_entity.type
_entity.pdbx_description
1 polymer ?
#
loop_
_entity_poly.entity_id
_entity_poly.type
_entity_poly.pdbx_seq_one_letter_code
_entity_poly.pdbx_strand_id
1 'polypeptide(L)'
;MKKNAQTVTAVIVISAFLLLTVTAETAILLSDIWTREKYTLAFLVLAAGIALVYPLLKGFEEKALKKGYDKASEEISLLERQADELNRALKISEHNLKTLKETEPEYKRKSEVLESYRNSFPYLVQPGYTLFNVIRTEVMPDKYSRWLIVGEFGDELWKTTIIRRDMQTYGEMLTLISKTETPDGITKLNEQNALPWE
;
A
#
# COMPACT_ATOMS: atom_id res chain seq x y z
N MET A 1 -31.48 -11.01 -21.98
CA MET A 1 -32.44 -12.07 -22.41
C MET A 1 -33.44 -12.52 -21.33
N LYS A 2 -33.11 -12.58 -20.01
CA LYS A 2 -34.06 -13.07 -18.97
C LYS A 2 -35.30 -12.20 -18.69
N LYS A 3 -35.22 -10.86 -18.83
CA LYS A 3 -36.39 -9.96 -18.68
C LYS A 3 -37.49 -10.30 -19.69
N ASN A 4 -37.09 -10.60 -20.93
CA ASN A 4 -38.01 -10.92 -22.02
C ASN A 4 -38.83 -12.19 -21.72
N ALA A 5 -38.23 -13.20 -21.08
CA ALA A 5 -38.92 -14.44 -20.74
C ALA A 5 -40.04 -14.21 -19.71
N GLN A 6 -39.80 -13.37 -18.69
CA GLN A 6 -40.81 -13.06 -17.68
C GLN A 6 -41.97 -12.23 -18.24
N THR A 7 -41.69 -11.24 -19.08
CA THR A 7 -42.73 -10.50 -19.81
C THR A 7 -43.51 -11.41 -20.76
N VAL A 8 -42.86 -12.38 -21.41
CA VAL A 8 -43.53 -13.35 -22.28
C VAL A 8 -44.45 -14.26 -21.47
N THR A 9 -44.02 -14.78 -20.32
CA THR A 9 -44.88 -15.59 -19.45
C THR A 9 -46.06 -14.80 -18.89
N ALA A 10 -45.84 -13.54 -18.47
CA ALA A 10 -46.93 -12.68 -18.00
C ALA A 10 -47.94 -12.38 -19.10
N VAL A 11 -47.48 -12.08 -20.32
CA VAL A 11 -48.36 -11.88 -21.48
C VAL A 11 -49.15 -13.14 -21.80
N ILE A 12 -48.51 -14.33 -21.78
CA ILE A 12 -49.20 -15.61 -22.02
C ILE A 12 -50.30 -15.86 -20.99
N VAL A 13 -50.03 -15.61 -19.70
CA VAL A 13 -51.03 -15.79 -18.63
C VAL A 13 -52.20 -14.81 -18.78
N ILE A 14 -51.92 -13.54 -19.08
CA ILE A 14 -52.94 -12.51 -19.31
C ILE A 14 -53.79 -12.87 -20.54
N SER A 15 -53.16 -13.28 -21.65
CA SER A 15 -53.85 -13.70 -22.86
C SER A 15 -54.72 -14.94 -22.63
N ALA A 16 -54.24 -15.92 -21.87
CA ALA A 16 -55.02 -17.11 -21.52
C ALA A 16 -56.23 -16.76 -20.63
N PHE A 17 -56.08 -15.82 -19.70
CA PHE A 17 -57.16 -15.33 -18.85
C PHE A 17 -58.24 -14.61 -19.67
N LEU A 18 -57.83 -13.73 -20.59
CA LEU A 18 -58.74 -13.03 -21.50
C LEU A 18 -59.51 -14.01 -22.39
N LEU A 19 -58.85 -15.06 -22.89
CA LEU A 19 -59.49 -16.11 -23.68
C LEU A 19 -60.51 -16.91 -22.86
N LEU A 20 -60.17 -17.25 -21.61
CA LEU A 20 -61.08 -17.93 -20.68
C LEU A 20 -62.28 -17.06 -20.31
N THR A 21 -62.11 -15.76 -20.10
CA THR A 21 -63.23 -14.87 -19.79
C THR A 21 -64.17 -14.70 -20.98
N VAL A 22 -63.64 -14.56 -22.20
CA VAL A 22 -64.45 -14.44 -23.43
C VAL A 22 -65.19 -15.74 -23.74
N THR A 23 -64.54 -16.90 -23.57
CA THR A 23 -65.17 -18.21 -23.77
C THR A 23 -66.21 -18.55 -22.70
N ALA A 24 -66.00 -18.13 -21.45
CA ALA A 24 -66.98 -18.27 -20.39
C ALA A 24 -68.20 -17.35 -20.61
N GLU A 25 -67.98 -16.08 -20.99
CA GLU A 25 -69.04 -15.12 -21.28
C GLU A 25 -69.92 -15.57 -22.46
N THR A 26 -69.30 -16.03 -23.55
CA THR A 26 -70.01 -16.57 -24.72
C THR A 26 -70.82 -17.82 -24.38
N ALA A 27 -70.29 -18.73 -23.56
CA ALA A 27 -71.03 -19.91 -23.09
C ALA A 27 -72.19 -19.56 -22.14
N ILE A 28 -72.04 -18.53 -21.31
CA ILE A 28 -73.10 -18.04 -20.41
C ILE A 28 -74.22 -17.34 -21.19
N LEU A 29 -73.89 -16.58 -22.24
CA LEU A 29 -74.86 -15.91 -23.11
C LEU A 29 -75.67 -16.89 -23.97
N LEU A 30 -75.03 -17.96 -24.47
CA LEU A 30 -75.67 -18.96 -25.35
C LEU A 30 -76.38 -20.11 -24.61
N SER A 31 -76.27 -20.18 -23.28
CA SER A 31 -76.89 -21.25 -22.50
C SER A 31 -78.31 -20.90 -22.03
N ASP A 32 -79.22 -21.87 -22.07
CA ASP A 32 -80.62 -21.73 -21.62
C ASP A 32 -80.78 -21.92 -20.09
N ILE A 33 -79.68 -21.72 -19.35
CA ILE A 33 -79.58 -21.94 -17.90
C ILE A 33 -80.24 -20.79 -17.13
N TRP A 34 -80.82 -21.09 -15.97
CA TRP A 34 -81.50 -20.08 -15.14
C TRP A 34 -80.51 -19.02 -14.63
N THR A 35 -80.91 -17.76 -14.58
CA THR A 35 -80.04 -16.59 -14.36
C THR A 35 -79.17 -16.70 -13.10
N ARG A 36 -79.68 -17.28 -12.02
CA ARG A 36 -78.94 -17.48 -10.75
C ARG A 36 -77.74 -18.42 -10.89
N GLU A 37 -77.87 -19.48 -11.69
CA GLU A 37 -76.79 -20.45 -11.90
C GLU A 37 -75.69 -19.90 -12.81
N LYS A 38 -76.03 -19.04 -13.76
CA LYS A 38 -75.07 -18.32 -14.62
C LYS A 38 -74.08 -17.47 -13.81
N TYR A 39 -74.57 -16.70 -12.84
CA TYR A 39 -73.71 -15.91 -11.94
C TYR A 39 -72.85 -16.79 -11.02
N THR A 40 -73.38 -17.94 -10.60
CA THR A 40 -72.63 -18.90 -9.78
C THR A 40 -71.47 -19.51 -10.56
N LEU A 41 -71.70 -19.86 -11.83
CA LEU A 41 -70.66 -20.38 -12.72
C LEU A 41 -69.60 -19.33 -13.05
N ALA A 42 -70.01 -18.08 -13.34
CA ALA A 42 -69.07 -16.97 -13.54
C ALA A 42 -68.17 -16.74 -12.32
N PHE A 43 -68.73 -16.81 -11.11
CA PHE A 43 -67.97 -16.67 -9.86
C PHE A 43 -67.00 -17.83 -9.65
N LEU A 44 -67.40 -19.07 -9.97
CA LEU A 44 -66.52 -20.24 -9.91
C LEU A 44 -65.36 -20.16 -10.90
N VAL A 45 -65.59 -19.67 -12.12
CA VAL A 45 -64.54 -19.46 -13.13
C VAL A 45 -63.56 -18.39 -12.66
N LEU A 46 -64.04 -17.27 -12.10
CA LEU A 46 -63.19 -16.23 -11.53
C LEU A 46 -62.37 -16.74 -10.33
N ALA A 47 -63.00 -17.47 -9.41
CA ALA A 47 -62.33 -18.04 -8.26
C ALA A 47 -61.25 -19.06 -8.67
N ALA A 48 -61.55 -19.93 -9.64
CA ALA A 48 -60.58 -20.89 -10.20
C ALA A 48 -59.42 -20.16 -10.91
N GLY A 49 -59.71 -19.09 -11.66
CA GLY A 49 -58.71 -18.26 -12.30
C GLY A 49 -57.75 -17.61 -11.30
N ILE A 50 -58.28 -17.02 -10.22
CA ILE A 50 -57.46 -16.41 -9.16
C ILE A 50 -56.62 -17.47 -8.43
N ALA A 51 -57.21 -18.63 -8.14
CA ALA A 51 -56.52 -19.75 -7.48
C ALA A 51 -55.34 -20.29 -8.30
N LEU A 52 -55.39 -20.21 -9.64
CA LEU A 52 -54.31 -20.62 -10.53
C LEU A 52 -53.22 -19.55 -10.69
N VAL A 53 -53.59 -18.27 -10.69
CA VAL A 53 -52.64 -17.16 -10.91
C VAL A 53 -51.86 -16.81 -9.63
N TYR A 54 -52.49 -16.93 -8.47
CA TYR A 54 -51.86 -16.56 -7.19
C TYR A 54 -50.55 -17.32 -6.88
N PRO A 55 -50.45 -18.65 -7.05
CA PRO A 55 -49.20 -19.39 -6.83
C PRO A 55 -48.09 -18.98 -7.81
N LEU A 56 -48.45 -18.61 -9.04
CA LEU A 56 -47.49 -18.16 -10.05
C LEU A 56 -46.90 -16.80 -9.65
N LEU A 57 -47.74 -15.83 -9.28
CA LEU A 57 -47.30 -14.52 -8.81
C LEU A 57 -46.42 -14.63 -7.57
N LYS A 58 -46.86 -15.42 -6.58
CA LYS A 58 -46.09 -15.68 -5.35
C LYS A 58 -44.72 -16.30 -5.65
N GLY A 59 -44.66 -17.28 -6.56
CA GLY A 59 -43.41 -17.88 -7.00
C GLY A 59 -42.48 -16.92 -7.75
N PHE A 60 -43.01 -15.89 -8.42
CA PHE A 60 -42.20 -14.83 -9.03
C PHE A 60 -41.65 -13.86 -8.00
N GLU A 61 -42.46 -13.44 -7.02
CA GLU A 61 -42.03 -12.57 -5.93
C GLU A 61 -40.92 -13.23 -5.11
N GLU A 62 -41.09 -14.48 -4.70
CA GLU A 62 -40.07 -15.23 -3.94
C GLU A 62 -38.75 -15.36 -4.71
N LYS A 63 -38.81 -15.62 -6.02
CA LYS A 63 -37.61 -15.69 -6.87
C LYS A 63 -36.93 -14.33 -7.04
N ALA A 64 -37.71 -13.26 -7.19
CA ALA A 64 -37.18 -11.90 -7.30
C ALA A 64 -36.54 -11.45 -5.98
N LEU A 65 -37.19 -11.74 -4.85
CA LEU A 65 -36.71 -11.45 -3.50
C LEU A 65 -35.42 -12.22 -3.20
N LYS A 66 -35.39 -13.53 -3.46
CA LYS A 66 -34.20 -14.37 -3.26
C LYS A 66 -33.02 -13.87 -4.10
N LYS A 67 -33.27 -13.55 -5.37
CA LYS A 67 -32.23 -13.00 -6.25
C LYS A 67 -31.70 -11.65 -5.76
N GLY A 68 -32.57 -10.79 -5.24
CA GLY A 68 -32.18 -9.51 -4.64
C GLY A 68 -31.33 -9.70 -3.39
N TYR A 69 -31.74 -10.64 -2.53
CA TYR A 69 -30.99 -11.01 -1.32
C TYR A 69 -29.62 -11.59 -1.66
N ASP A 70 -29.53 -12.54 -2.59
CA ASP A 70 -28.26 -13.15 -3.01
C ASP A 70 -27.28 -12.09 -3.53
N LYS A 71 -27.77 -11.14 -4.34
CA LYS A 71 -26.95 -10.03 -4.87
C LYS A 71 -26.47 -9.09 -3.76
N ALA A 72 -27.35 -8.72 -2.83
CA ALA A 72 -26.99 -7.88 -1.69
C ALA A 72 -25.97 -8.59 -0.78
N SER A 73 -26.15 -9.90 -0.56
CA SER A 73 -25.23 -10.72 0.23
C SER A 73 -23.85 -10.80 -0.42
N GLU A 74 -23.78 -10.91 -1.74
CA GLU A 74 -22.50 -10.92 -2.48
C GLU A 74 -21.78 -9.57 -2.36
N GLU A 75 -22.51 -8.46 -2.52
CA GLU A 75 -21.96 -7.11 -2.36
C GLU A 75 -21.44 -6.85 -0.94
N ILE A 76 -22.18 -7.27 0.10
CA ILE A 76 -21.71 -7.17 1.50
C ILE A 76 -20.42 -7.96 1.71
N SER A 77 -20.34 -9.20 1.21
CA SER A 77 -19.13 -10.02 1.35
C SER A 77 -17.91 -9.41 0.64
N LEU A 78 -18.13 -8.72 -0.48
CA LEU A 78 -17.08 -8.03 -1.22
C LEU A 78 -16.61 -6.78 -0.46
N LEU A 79 -17.55 -6.00 0.09
CA LEU A 79 -17.25 -4.84 0.92
C LEU A 79 -16.50 -5.22 2.21
N GLU A 80 -16.87 -6.33 2.85
CA GLU A 80 -16.16 -6.85 4.02
C GLU A 80 -14.70 -7.20 3.67
N ARG A 81 -14.47 -7.89 2.54
CA ARG A 81 -13.11 -8.19 2.08
C ARG A 81 -12.30 -6.92 1.78
N GLN A 82 -12.92 -5.93 1.14
CA GLN A 82 -12.25 -4.65 0.86
C GLN A 82 -11.92 -3.89 2.15
N ALA A 83 -12.81 -3.91 3.15
CA ALA A 83 -12.57 -3.31 4.46
C ALA A 83 -11.41 -4.00 5.19
N ASP A 84 -11.33 -5.33 5.12
CA ASP A 84 -10.23 -6.11 5.69
C ASP A 84 -8.89 -5.84 4.99
N GLU A 85 -8.88 -5.77 3.66
CA GLU A 85 -7.69 -5.41 2.88
C GLU A 85 -7.22 -3.99 3.20
N LEU A 86 -8.15 -3.03 3.30
CA LEU A 86 -7.83 -1.65 3.65
C LEU A 86 -7.29 -1.55 5.08
N ASN A 87 -7.87 -2.27 6.03
CA ASN A 87 -7.38 -2.33 7.41
C ASN A 87 -5.97 -2.94 7.50
N ARG A 88 -5.68 -3.97 6.71
CA ARG A 88 -4.31 -4.54 6.61
C ARG A 88 -3.34 -3.53 6.03
N ALA A 89 -3.71 -2.85 4.94
CA ALA A 89 -2.88 -1.82 4.31
C ALA A 89 -2.62 -0.65 5.27
N LEU A 90 -3.63 -0.20 6.00
CA LEU A 90 -3.51 0.84 7.02
C LEU A 90 -2.53 0.43 8.11
N LYS A 91 -2.67 -0.77 8.66
CA LYS A 91 -1.77 -1.30 9.71
C LYS A 91 -0.32 -1.39 9.24
N ILE A 92 -0.09 -1.79 7.99
CA ILE A 92 1.26 -1.79 7.38
C ILE A 92 1.80 -0.35 7.28
N SER A 93 0.98 0.60 6.82
CA SER A 93 1.39 2.00 6.68
C SER A 93 1.72 2.65 8.03
N GLU A 94 0.95 2.36 9.09
CA GLU A 94 1.21 2.86 10.44
C GLU A 94 2.54 2.31 11.00
N HIS A 95 2.82 1.03 10.75
CA HIS A 95 4.10 0.43 11.14
C HIS A 95 5.28 1.06 10.38
N ASN A 96 5.14 1.27 9.08
CA ASN A 96 6.17 1.95 8.26
C ASN A 96 6.39 3.40 8.71
N LEU A 97 5.33 4.11 9.08
CA LEU A 97 5.43 5.49 9.57
C LEU A 97 6.12 5.53 10.94
N LYS A 98 5.84 4.57 11.82
CA LYS A 98 6.53 4.43 13.11
C LYS A 98 8.02 4.19 12.93
N THR A 99 8.41 3.23 12.09
CA THR A 99 9.82 2.94 11.79
C THR A 99 10.53 4.12 11.13
N LEU A 100 9.84 4.86 10.25
CA LEU A 100 10.38 6.09 9.67
C LEU A 100 10.63 7.17 10.73
N LYS A 101 9.68 7.41 11.64
CA LYS A 101 9.84 8.36 12.75
C LYS A 101 10.98 7.98 13.69
N GLU A 102 11.19 6.69 13.92
CA GLU A 102 12.31 6.21 14.74
C GLU A 102 13.67 6.41 14.06
N THR A 103 13.73 6.34 12.73
CA THR A 103 14.99 6.47 11.94
C THR A 103 15.29 7.91 11.49
N GLU A 104 14.29 8.78 11.37
CA GLU A 104 14.45 10.20 11.06
C GLU A 104 15.51 10.94 11.91
N PRO A 105 15.53 10.81 13.26
CA PRO A 105 16.56 11.47 14.07
C PRO A 105 17.97 10.92 13.79
N GLU A 106 18.11 9.65 13.41
CA GLU A 106 19.40 9.07 13.04
C GLU A 106 19.91 9.66 11.72
N TYR A 107 19.06 9.78 10.70
CA TYR A 107 19.43 10.40 9.43
C TYR A 107 19.75 11.88 9.58
N LYS A 108 18.96 12.61 10.37
CA LYS A 108 19.25 14.02 10.70
C LYS A 108 20.61 14.15 11.37
N ARG A 109 20.90 13.32 12.37
CA ARG A 109 22.21 13.30 13.03
C ARG A 109 23.35 12.95 12.06
N LYS A 110 23.18 11.97 11.18
CA LYS A 110 24.18 11.63 10.14
C LYS A 110 24.42 12.80 9.20
N SER A 111 23.37 13.51 8.79
CA SER A 111 23.46 14.70 7.96
C SER A 111 24.23 15.83 8.67
N GLU A 112 23.89 16.13 9.93
CA GLU A 112 24.57 17.15 10.73
C GLU A 112 26.07 16.84 10.91
N VAL A 113 26.43 15.56 11.12
CA VAL A 113 27.83 15.13 11.20
C VAL A 113 28.56 15.34 9.87
N LEU A 114 27.94 15.01 8.73
CA LEU A 114 28.53 15.21 7.42
C LEU A 114 28.68 16.69 7.06
N GLU A 115 27.71 17.53 7.43
CA GLU A 115 27.80 18.98 7.24
C GLU A 115 28.88 19.59 8.12
N SER A 116 28.95 19.19 9.39
CA SER A 116 30.03 19.59 10.31
C SER A 116 31.40 19.20 9.77
N TYR A 117 31.54 17.98 9.24
CA TYR A 117 32.75 17.53 8.55
C TYR A 117 33.09 18.42 7.35
N ARG A 118 32.13 18.65 6.45
CA ARG A 118 32.34 19.47 5.25
C ARG A 118 32.77 20.90 5.61
N ASN A 119 32.14 21.47 6.63
CA ASN A 119 32.42 22.82 7.11
C ASN A 119 33.71 22.91 7.94
N SER A 120 34.28 21.77 8.37
CA SER A 120 35.58 21.74 9.07
C SER A 120 36.76 21.99 8.14
N PHE A 121 36.57 21.96 6.82
CA PHE A 121 37.60 22.20 5.83
C PHE A 121 37.33 23.44 4.97
N PRO A 122 38.38 24.15 4.53
CA PRO A 122 39.79 23.96 4.88
C PRO A 122 40.09 24.28 6.36
N TYR A 123 40.89 23.45 7.01
CA TYR A 123 41.30 23.63 8.41
C TYR A 123 42.68 24.27 8.46
N LEU A 124 42.78 25.49 8.97
CA LEU A 124 44.07 26.17 9.16
C LEU A 124 44.74 25.64 10.43
N VAL A 125 45.87 24.94 10.29
CA VAL A 125 46.67 24.45 11.43
C VAL A 125 47.49 25.59 12.02
N GLN A 126 48.23 26.30 11.16
CA GLN A 126 49.03 27.48 11.48
C GLN A 126 49.20 28.32 10.20
N PRO A 127 49.65 29.60 10.28
CA PRO A 127 49.88 30.41 9.09
C PRO A 127 50.79 29.69 8.07
N GLY A 128 50.33 29.61 6.83
CA GLY A 128 51.03 28.89 5.75
C GLY A 128 50.90 27.36 5.81
N TYR A 129 50.08 26.79 6.70
CA TYR A 129 49.79 25.36 6.78
C TYR A 129 48.28 25.12 6.86
N THR A 130 47.70 24.73 5.73
CA THR A 130 46.27 24.47 5.58
C THR A 130 46.01 23.01 5.26
N LEU A 131 45.02 22.42 5.92
CA LEU A 131 44.53 21.08 5.64
C LEU A 131 43.28 21.15 4.78
N PHE A 132 43.24 20.42 3.66
CA PHE A 132 42.08 20.38 2.79
C PHE A 132 41.20 19.15 3.02
N ASN A 133 41.80 18.02 3.38
CA ASN A 133 41.03 16.81 3.66
C ASN A 133 41.85 15.78 4.47
N VAL A 134 41.14 14.93 5.22
CA VAL A 134 41.69 13.74 5.89
C VAL A 134 40.75 12.57 5.61
N ILE A 135 41.17 11.72 4.67
CA ILE A 135 40.34 10.67 4.09
C ILE A 135 40.81 9.33 4.62
N ARG A 136 39.90 8.55 5.19
CA ARG A 136 40.19 7.14 5.48
C ARG A 136 39.98 6.32 4.21
N THR A 137 41.06 5.80 3.64
CA THR A 137 41.02 5.09 2.35
C THR A 137 40.81 3.58 2.53
N GLU A 138 41.19 3.03 3.68
CA GLU A 138 41.13 1.60 3.96
C GLU A 138 40.88 1.36 5.45
N VAL A 139 40.07 0.35 5.77
CA VAL A 139 39.87 -0.15 7.13
C VAL A 139 40.02 -1.66 7.12
N MET A 140 40.99 -2.14 7.88
CA MET A 140 41.18 -3.55 8.22
C MET A 140 40.76 -3.72 9.68
N PRO A 141 39.56 -4.27 9.96
CA PRO A 141 39.06 -4.45 11.31
C PRO A 141 40.07 -5.16 12.21
N ASP A 142 40.20 -4.69 13.44
CA ASP A 142 41.12 -5.18 14.48
C ASP A 142 42.60 -5.12 14.11
N LYS A 143 42.97 -4.42 13.03
CA LYS A 143 44.34 -4.30 12.55
C LYS A 143 44.76 -2.84 12.37
N TYR A 144 44.24 -2.19 11.33
CA TYR A 144 44.67 -0.83 10.99
C TYR A 144 43.66 -0.09 10.11
N SER A 145 43.83 1.22 10.04
CA SER A 145 43.22 2.08 9.05
C SER A 145 44.27 2.89 8.32
N ARG A 146 44.09 3.03 7.00
CA ARG A 146 44.94 3.86 6.14
C ARG A 146 44.29 5.21 5.93
N TRP A 147 45.06 6.26 6.13
CA TRP A 147 44.59 7.63 6.02
C TRP A 147 45.42 8.39 4.99
N LEU A 148 44.73 9.02 4.06
CA LEU A 148 45.28 9.97 3.11
C LEU A 148 45.00 11.39 3.62
N ILE A 149 46.05 12.15 3.83
CA ILE A 149 45.97 13.54 4.26
C ILE A 149 46.47 14.43 3.13
N VAL A 150 45.73 15.50 2.85
CA VAL A 150 46.04 16.47 1.79
C VAL A 150 45.93 17.89 2.32
N GLY A 151 46.85 18.74 1.90
CA GLY A 151 46.91 20.11 2.34
C GLY A 151 47.87 20.96 1.52
N GLU A 152 48.14 22.14 2.04
CA GLU A 152 49.05 23.14 1.52
C GLU A 152 50.03 23.55 2.63
N PHE A 153 51.30 23.70 2.29
CA PHE A 153 52.33 24.18 3.20
C PHE A 153 53.27 25.10 2.43
N GLY A 154 53.37 26.38 2.84
CA GLY A 154 54.23 27.37 2.17
C GLY A 154 53.90 27.55 0.69
N ASP A 155 52.62 27.64 0.34
CA ASP A 155 52.09 27.76 -1.03
C ASP A 155 52.32 26.52 -1.93
N GLU A 156 52.78 25.39 -1.36
CA GLU A 156 52.94 24.12 -2.06
C GLU A 156 51.90 23.08 -1.61
N LEU A 157 51.23 22.44 -2.58
CA LEU A 157 50.33 21.32 -2.32
C LEU A 157 51.12 20.06 -1.94
N TRP A 158 50.66 19.38 -0.90
CA TRP A 158 51.25 18.13 -0.44
C TRP A 158 50.19 17.08 -0.12
N LYS A 159 50.63 15.82 -0.13
CA LYS A 159 49.84 14.68 0.30
C LYS A 159 50.71 13.70 1.05
N THR A 160 50.18 13.07 2.08
CA THR A 160 50.85 11.98 2.79
C THR A 160 49.87 10.88 3.13
N THR A 161 50.37 9.66 3.26
CA THR A 161 49.57 8.50 3.66
C THR A 161 50.18 7.89 4.91
N ILE A 162 49.37 7.67 5.93
CA ILE A 162 49.80 7.07 7.20
C ILE A 162 48.88 5.92 7.61
N ILE A 163 49.44 4.99 8.36
CA ILE A 163 48.71 3.87 8.97
C ILE A 163 48.52 4.17 10.46
N ARG A 164 47.31 3.92 10.95
CA ARG A 164 46.88 4.14 12.34
C ARG A 164 46.01 2.96 12.79
N ARG A 165 45.67 2.89 14.07
CA ARG A 165 44.66 1.92 14.57
C ARG A 165 43.33 2.08 13.83
N ASP A 166 42.63 0.97 13.60
CA ASP A 166 41.35 0.91 12.89
C ASP A 166 40.21 1.72 13.57
N MET A 167 40.21 1.72 14.90
CA MET A 167 39.24 2.45 15.74
C MET A 167 39.50 3.95 15.88
N GLN A 168 40.61 4.47 15.34
CA GLN A 168 40.92 5.89 15.39
C GLN A 168 39.81 6.69 14.69
N THR A 169 39.29 7.74 15.31
CA THR A 169 38.25 8.60 14.72
C THR A 169 38.85 9.74 13.90
N TYR A 170 38.03 10.34 13.03
CA TYR A 170 38.45 11.51 12.25
C TYR A 170 38.82 12.72 13.13
N GLY A 171 38.07 13.00 14.20
CA GLY A 171 38.37 14.11 15.09
C GLY A 171 39.69 13.94 15.84
N GLU A 172 40.02 12.71 16.24
CA GLU A 172 41.33 12.41 16.83
C GLU A 172 42.46 12.57 15.79
N MET A 173 42.25 12.13 14.55
CA MET A 173 43.20 12.36 13.46
C MET A 173 43.47 13.84 13.23
N LEU A 174 42.41 14.66 13.16
CA LEU A 174 42.53 16.10 13.01
C LEU A 174 43.31 16.72 14.18
N THR A 175 43.04 16.27 15.41
CA THR A 175 43.74 16.74 16.62
C THR A 175 45.22 16.33 16.65
N LEU A 176 45.57 15.16 16.08
CA LEU A 176 46.97 14.74 15.96
C LEU A 176 47.69 15.58 14.90
N ILE A 177 47.05 15.79 13.75
CA ILE A 177 47.61 16.61 12.66
C ILE A 177 47.78 18.06 13.10
N SER A 178 46.82 18.62 13.85
CA SER A 178 46.89 20.00 14.33
C SER A 178 48.04 20.25 15.32
N LYS A 179 48.64 19.20 15.88
CA LYS A 179 49.83 19.28 16.74
C LYS A 179 51.14 19.18 15.96
N THR A 180 51.07 18.94 14.65
CA THR A 180 52.25 18.91 13.79
C THR A 180 52.59 20.32 13.32
N GLU A 181 53.89 20.64 13.28
CA GLU A 181 54.37 21.95 12.77
C GLU A 181 54.55 21.94 11.25
N THR A 182 54.81 20.76 10.66
CA THR A 182 55.06 20.57 9.23
C THR A 182 54.42 19.29 8.70
N PRO A 183 54.20 19.17 7.37
CA PRO A 183 53.71 17.93 6.76
C PRO A 183 54.57 16.71 7.06
N ASP A 184 55.89 16.86 7.15
CA ASP A 184 56.82 15.78 7.51
C ASP A 184 56.59 15.25 8.94
N GLY A 185 56.09 16.11 9.84
CA GLY A 185 55.68 15.71 11.18
C GLY A 185 54.55 14.68 11.18
N ILE A 186 53.68 14.70 10.17
CA ILE A 186 52.58 13.75 10.03
C ILE A 186 53.12 12.34 9.76
N THR A 187 54.18 12.20 8.98
CA THR A 187 54.81 10.90 8.68
C THR A 187 55.32 10.22 9.97
N LYS A 188 55.69 10.99 11.00
CA LYS A 188 56.08 10.45 12.32
C LYS A 188 54.90 9.89 13.11
N LEU A 189 53.65 10.23 12.75
CA LEU A 189 52.44 9.65 13.34
C LEU A 189 52.12 8.27 12.78
N ASN A 190 52.85 7.83 11.75
CA ASN A 190 52.65 6.53 11.12
C ASN A 190 53.04 5.40 12.08
N GLU A 191 52.10 4.49 12.36
CA GLU A 191 52.28 3.36 13.28
C GLU A 191 52.73 2.08 12.55
N GLN A 192 53.23 2.17 11.31
CA GLN A 192 53.75 1.00 10.57
C GLN A 192 54.74 0.15 11.38
N ASN A 193 55.64 0.77 12.15
CA ASN A 193 56.62 0.05 12.98
C ASN A 193 56.01 -0.61 14.24
N ALA A 194 54.74 -0.36 14.54
CA ALA A 194 54.04 -0.88 15.72
C ALA A 194 53.02 -2.00 15.39
N LEU A 195 52.89 -2.38 14.10
CA LEU A 195 52.05 -3.48 13.66
C LEU A 195 52.97 -4.69 13.31
N PRO A 196 53.12 -5.67 14.21
CA PRO A 196 54.16 -6.71 14.13
C PRO A 196 53.86 -7.85 13.13
N TRP A 197 53.19 -7.57 12.02
CA TRP A 197 52.79 -8.60 11.05
C TRP A 197 52.94 -8.19 9.58
N GLU A 198 54.02 -7.48 9.27
CA GLU A 198 54.74 -7.74 8.01
C GLU A 198 55.88 -8.74 8.25
#